data_AF-A0A1U8D3I6-F1
#
_entry.id   AF-A0A1U8D3I6-F1
#
_cell.length_a   1.000
_cell.length_b   1.000
_cell.length_c   1.000
_cell.angle_alpha   90.00
_cell.angle_beta   90.00
_cell.angle_gamma   90.00
#
_symmetry.space_group_name_H-M   'P 1'
#
loop_
_entity.id
_entity.type
_entity.pdbx_description
1 polymer ?
#
loop_
_entity_poly.entity_id
_entity_poly.type
_entity_poly.pdbx_seq_one_letter_code
_entity_poly.pdbx_strand_id
1 'polypeptide(L)'
;RLYREQGEITKHHYTQTVDLPEVLLAKLNAMNISETRYKESWSRLRDGGYKLRLDALPFQAAKAASEITSDYRYKEAFERMKGQMLGSRGLEDDLSLAHAVHATSLQSG
;
A
#
# COMPACT_ATOMS: atom_id res chain seq x y z
N ARG A 1 -73.31 -25.93 -3.49
CA ARG A 1 -72.42 -25.15 -2.58
C ARG A 1 -70.94 -25.45 -2.84
N LEU A 2 -70.57 -26.72 -3.04
CA LEU A 2 -69.21 -27.19 -3.38
C LEU A 2 -68.46 -26.39 -4.47
N TYR A 3 -69.12 -25.98 -5.55
CA TYR A 3 -68.47 -25.19 -6.63
C TYR A 3 -67.97 -23.80 -6.16
N ARG A 4 -68.71 -23.16 -5.24
CA ARG A 4 -68.34 -21.84 -4.73
C ARG A 4 -67.16 -21.95 -3.77
N GLU A 5 -67.17 -22.96 -2.90
CA GLU A 5 -66.09 -23.24 -1.95
C GLU A 5 -64.78 -23.62 -2.66
N GLN A 6 -64.82 -24.46 -3.68
CA GLN A 6 -63.62 -24.81 -4.45
C GLN A 6 -63.04 -23.60 -5.17
N GLY A 7 -63.89 -22.73 -5.74
CA GLY A 7 -63.47 -21.48 -6.35
C GLY A 7 -62.75 -20.55 -5.36
N GLU A 8 -63.25 -20.42 -4.13
CA GLU A 8 -62.58 -19.64 -3.07
C GLU A 8 -61.21 -20.24 -2.70
N ILE A 9 -61.09 -21.57 -2.60
CA ILE A 9 -59.82 -22.26 -2.29
C ILE A 9 -58.76 -21.98 -3.36
N THR A 10 -59.10 -22.10 -4.66
CA THR A 10 -58.16 -21.80 -5.76
C THR A 10 -57.74 -20.34 -5.82
N LYS A 11 -58.60 -19.39 -5.48
CA LYS A 11 -58.26 -17.95 -5.48
C LYS A 11 -57.20 -17.59 -4.43
N HIS A 12 -57.06 -18.39 -3.39
CA HIS A 12 -56.07 -18.17 -2.33
C HIS A 12 -54.79 -19.00 -2.53
N HIS A 13 -54.73 -19.82 -3.57
CA HIS A 13 -53.56 -20.64 -3.88
C HIS A 13 -52.53 -19.83 -4.69
N TYR A 14 -51.82 -18.93 -4.00
CA TYR A 14 -50.70 -18.19 -4.60
C TYR A 14 -49.40 -18.97 -4.42
N THR A 15 -48.90 -19.56 -5.50
CA THR A 15 -47.51 -20.04 -5.56
C THR A 15 -46.63 -18.85 -5.90
N GLN A 16 -46.13 -18.16 -4.88
CA GLN A 16 -45.14 -17.11 -5.08
C GLN A 16 -43.88 -17.79 -5.62
N THR A 17 -43.57 -17.59 -6.90
CA THR A 17 -42.42 -18.22 -7.52
C THR A 17 -41.15 -17.73 -6.82
N VAL A 18 -40.29 -18.65 -6.41
CA VAL A 18 -39.11 -18.36 -5.56
C VAL A 18 -38.12 -17.41 -6.24
N ASP A 19 -38.22 -17.28 -7.57
CA ASP A 19 -37.33 -16.52 -8.45
C ASP A 19 -37.90 -15.14 -8.88
N LEU A 20 -38.85 -14.57 -8.13
CA LEU A 20 -39.25 -13.18 -8.39
C LEU A 20 -38.01 -12.26 -8.25
N PRO A 21 -37.73 -11.37 -9.23
CA PRO A 21 -36.60 -10.46 -9.18
C PRO A 21 -36.56 -9.63 -7.88
N GLU A 22 -37.72 -9.23 -7.37
CA GLU A 22 -37.86 -8.50 -6.11
C GLU A 22 -37.42 -9.33 -4.90
N VAL A 23 -37.78 -10.63 -4.87
CA VAL A 23 -37.39 -11.55 -3.80
C VAL A 23 -35.89 -11.82 -3.84
N LEU A 24 -35.31 -11.96 -5.04
CA LEU A 24 -33.87 -12.10 -5.22
C LEU A 24 -33.12 -10.84 -4.78
N LEU A 25 -33.62 -9.66 -5.18
CA LEU A 25 -33.06 -8.37 -4.77
C LEU A 25 -33.11 -8.19 -3.26
N ALA A 26 -34.25 -8.51 -2.63
CA ALA A 26 -34.41 -8.46 -1.17
C ALA A 26 -33.42 -9.39 -0.46
N LYS A 27 -33.22 -10.61 -0.98
CA LYS A 27 -32.23 -11.56 -0.44
C LYS A 27 -30.80 -11.02 -0.54
N LEU A 28 -30.41 -10.47 -1.70
CA LEU A 28 -29.08 -9.88 -1.90
C LEU A 28 -28.86 -8.67 -0.98
N ASN A 29 -29.85 -7.79 -0.87
CA ASN A 29 -29.78 -6.62 0.00
C ASN A 29 -29.69 -7.02 1.48
N ALA A 30 -30.45 -8.03 1.92
CA ALA A 30 -30.37 -8.56 3.28
C ALA A 30 -28.97 -9.12 3.59
N MET A 31 -28.35 -9.79 2.61
CA MET A 31 -26.98 -10.28 2.74
C MET A 31 -25.94 -9.15 2.83
N ASN A 32 -26.13 -8.08 2.04
CA ASN A 32 -25.20 -6.94 1.99
C ASN A 32 -25.30 -6.03 3.22
N ILE A 33 -26.50 -5.86 3.78
CA ILE A 33 -26.77 -5.00 4.94
C ILE A 33 -26.55 -5.73 6.27
N SER A 34 -26.41 -7.06 6.24
CA SER A 34 -26.28 -7.88 7.45
C SER A 34 -25.08 -7.46 8.31
N GLU A 35 -25.37 -6.89 9.47
CA GLU A 35 -24.36 -6.48 10.46
C GLU A 35 -23.51 -7.66 10.93
N THR A 36 -24.10 -8.86 11.00
CA THR A 36 -23.38 -10.09 11.37
C THR A 36 -22.28 -10.43 10.36
N ARG A 37 -22.61 -10.43 9.07
CA ARG A 37 -21.63 -10.67 7.99
C ARG A 37 -20.57 -9.58 7.93
N TYR A 38 -20.95 -8.34 8.18
CA TYR A 38 -20.00 -7.24 8.32
C TYR A 38 -19.00 -7.49 9.45
N LYS A 39 -19.47 -7.84 10.66
CA LYS A 39 -18.62 -8.14 11.81
C LYS A 39 -17.71 -9.34 11.57
N GLU A 40 -18.22 -10.41 10.93
CA GLU A 40 -17.42 -11.57 10.56
C GLU A 40 -16.33 -11.21 9.55
N SER A 41 -16.67 -10.48 8.49
CA SER A 41 -15.70 -10.02 7.49
C SER A 41 -14.63 -9.15 8.14
N TRP A 42 -15.04 -8.27 9.07
CA TRP A 42 -14.11 -7.44 9.80
C TRP A 42 -13.17 -8.25 10.71
N SER A 43 -13.69 -9.24 11.44
CA SER A 43 -12.84 -10.14 12.22
C SER A 43 -11.86 -10.88 11.31
N ARG A 44 -12.30 -11.40 10.17
CA ARG A 44 -11.42 -12.10 9.21
C ARG A 44 -10.32 -11.21 8.66
N LEU A 45 -10.61 -9.94 8.36
CA LEU A 45 -9.62 -8.97 7.92
C LEU A 45 -8.61 -8.65 9.03
N ARG A 46 -9.08 -8.48 10.26
CA ARG A 46 -8.24 -8.26 11.44
C ARG A 46 -7.33 -9.47 11.72
N ASP A 47 -7.91 -10.66 11.71
CA ASP A 47 -7.22 -11.91 12.05
C ASP A 47 -6.28 -12.36 10.91
N GLY A 48 -6.57 -11.97 9.66
CA GLY A 48 -5.74 -12.27 8.48
C GLY A 48 -4.37 -11.58 8.47
N GLY A 49 -4.14 -10.62 9.37
CA GLY A 49 -2.87 -9.89 9.49
C GLY A 49 -2.54 -9.01 8.27
N TYR A 50 -1.67 -8.02 8.47
CA TYR A 50 -1.16 -7.24 7.35
C TYR A 50 -0.10 -8.05 6.60
N LYS A 51 -0.38 -8.40 5.34
CA LYS A 51 0.66 -8.86 4.40
C LYS A 51 1.55 -7.69 4.01
N LEU A 52 2.37 -7.25 4.95
CA LEU A 52 3.43 -6.28 4.74
C LEU A 52 4.49 -6.93 3.85
N ARG A 53 4.47 -6.55 2.57
CA ARG A 53 5.48 -7.02 1.62
C ARG A 53 6.83 -6.42 2.01
N LEU A 54 7.89 -7.21 1.91
CA LEU A 54 9.27 -6.79 2.27
C LEU A 54 9.81 -5.68 1.35
N ASP A 55 9.21 -5.50 0.18
CA ASP A 55 9.47 -4.40 -0.76
C ASP A 55 8.70 -3.13 -0.40
N ALA A 56 7.91 -3.11 0.67
CA ALA A 56 7.20 -1.90 1.07
C ALA A 56 8.21 -0.80 1.44
N LEU A 57 7.95 0.39 0.90
CA LEU A 57 8.72 1.61 1.12
C LEU A 57 9.20 1.83 2.57
N PRO A 58 8.38 1.61 3.64
CA PRO A 58 8.86 1.80 5.01
C PRO A 58 10.00 0.85 5.39
N PHE A 59 10.02 -0.40 4.91
CA PHE A 59 11.11 -1.32 5.22
C PHE A 59 12.40 -0.92 4.50
N GLN A 60 12.29 -0.47 3.24
CA GLN A 60 13.46 0.03 2.49
C GLN A 60 14.02 1.29 3.13
N ALA A 61 13.15 2.24 3.53
CA ALA A 61 13.55 3.45 4.22
C ALA A 61 14.22 3.14 5.57
N ALA A 62 13.63 2.25 6.37
CA ALA A 62 14.23 1.81 7.64
C ALA A 62 15.59 1.14 7.45
N LYS A 63 15.73 0.30 6.41
CA LYS A 63 17.01 -0.33 6.06
C LYS A 63 18.06 0.70 5.67
N ALA A 64 17.73 1.63 4.78
CA ALA A 64 18.64 2.69 4.37
C ALA A 64 19.05 3.58 5.55
N ALA A 65 18.11 3.95 6.42
CA ALA A 65 18.39 4.71 7.62
C ALA A 65 19.36 3.97 8.55
N SER A 66 19.16 2.67 8.77
CA SER A 66 20.06 1.83 9.57
C SER A 66 21.46 1.70 8.97
N GLU A 67 21.57 1.67 7.64
CA GLU A 67 22.86 1.65 6.94
C GLU A 67 23.61 2.97 7.13
N ILE A 68 22.92 4.11 7.06
CA ILE A 68 23.50 5.45 7.28
C ILE A 68 23.98 5.63 8.72
N THR A 69 23.19 5.17 9.71
CA THR A 69 23.55 5.32 11.13
C THR A 69 24.58 4.31 11.62
N SER A 70 25.03 3.38 10.78
CA SER A 70 25.99 2.36 11.19
C SER A 70 27.41 2.93 11.27
N ASP A 71 28.00 2.92 12.46
CA ASP A 71 29.39 3.33 12.70
C ASP A 71 30.40 2.59 11.80
N TYR A 72 30.10 1.33 11.47
CA TYR A 72 30.92 0.54 10.56
C TYR A 72 30.92 1.12 9.14
N ARG A 73 29.72 1.44 8.62
CA ARG A 73 29.56 2.05 7.29
C ARG A 73 30.19 3.45 7.24
N TYR A 74 30.12 4.21 8.33
CA TYR A 74 30.79 5.50 8.44
C TYR A 74 32.32 5.36 8.31
N LYS A 75 32.93 4.42 9.04
CA LYS A 75 34.38 4.16 8.97
C LYS A 75 34.81 3.63 7.61
N GLU A 76 34.03 2.72 7.02
CA GLU A 76 34.28 2.20 5.67
C GLU A 76 34.23 3.32 4.62
N ALA A 77 33.21 4.18 4.68
CA ALA A 77 33.08 5.34 3.79
C ALA A 77 34.25 6.33 3.98
N PHE A 78 34.68 6.55 5.22
CA PHE A 78 35.81 7.42 5.55
C PHE A 78 37.12 6.90 4.95
N GLU A 79 37.45 5.62 5.13
CA GLU A 79 38.66 5.02 4.56
C GLU A 79 38.63 5.00 3.03
N ARG A 80 37.45 4.72 2.43
CA ARG A 80 37.25 4.79 0.98
C ARG A 80 37.48 6.19 0.44
N MET A 81 36.94 7.20 1.10
CA MET A 81 37.11 8.59 0.72
C MET A 81 38.56 9.06 0.87
N LYS A 82 39.24 8.62 1.94
CA LYS A 82 40.68 8.88 2.13
C LYS A 82 41.53 8.29 1.01
N GLY A 83 41.24 7.05 0.59
CA GLY A 83 41.91 6.43 -0.57
C GLY A 83 41.66 7.18 -1.88
N GLN A 84 40.46 7.74 -2.04
CA GLN A 84 40.10 8.52 -3.22
C GLN A 84 40.79 9.90 -3.24
N MET A 85 40.91 10.58 -2.10
CA MET A 85 41.68 11.84 -1.98
C MET A 85 43.17 11.65 -2.28
N LEU A 86 43.74 10.49 -1.94
CA LEU A 86 45.12 10.14 -2.28
C LEU A 86 45.33 9.85 -3.78
N GLY A 87 44.24 9.50 -4.50
CA GLY A 87 44.24 9.26 -5.95
C GLY A 87 44.09 10.52 -6.80
N SER A 88 43.54 11.61 -6.25
CA SER A 88 43.50 12.92 -6.89
C SER A 88 44.89 13.56 -6.84
N ARG A 89 45.56 13.71 -7.98
CA ARG A 89 46.95 14.19 -8.06
C ARG A 89 46.96 15.72 -8.07
N GLY A 90 46.59 16.30 -6.94
CA GLY A 90 46.70 17.74 -6.70
C GLY A 90 45.45 18.54 -7.07
N LEU A 91 45.44 19.80 -6.62
CA LEU A 91 44.32 20.75 -6.65
C LEU A 91 43.69 20.96 -8.06
N GLU A 92 44.39 20.59 -9.12
CA GLU A 92 43.97 20.77 -10.52
C GLU A 92 42.95 19.71 -10.98
N ASP A 93 42.91 18.53 -10.35
CA ASP A 93 42.05 17.43 -10.77
C ASP A 93 40.60 17.58 -10.26
N ASP A 94 40.37 18.38 -9.23
CA ASP A 94 39.02 18.69 -8.73
C ASP A 94 38.41 19.82 -9.56
N LEU A 95 37.64 19.44 -10.59
CA LEU A 95 36.96 20.33 -11.53
C LEU A 95 36.16 21.45 -10.82
N SER A 96 35.63 21.19 -9.62
CA SER A 96 34.91 22.18 -8.80
C SER A 96 35.83 23.25 -8.20
N LEU A 97 37.02 22.85 -7.72
CA LEU A 97 38.00 23.75 -7.12
C LEU A 97 38.71 24.59 -8.19
N ALA A 98 39.04 24.00 -9.34
CA ALA A 98 39.62 24.73 -10.47
C ALA A 98 38.68 25.86 -10.96
N HIS A 99 37.38 25.57 -11.05
CA HIS A 99 36.39 26.57 -11.44
C HIS A 99 36.19 27.66 -10.39
N ALA A 100 36.27 27.31 -9.10
CA ALA A 100 36.22 28.28 -8.00
C ALA A 100 37.41 29.26 -8.04
N VAL A 101 38.63 28.76 -8.27
CA VAL A 101 39.84 29.59 -8.41
C VAL A 101 39.77 30.51 -9.63
N HIS A 102 39.23 30.02 -10.74
CA HIS A 102 39.02 30.84 -11.95
C HIS A 102 37.96 31.94 -11.73
N ALA A 103 36.88 31.63 -11.02
CA ALA A 103 35.85 32.62 -10.70
C ALA A 103 36.37 33.74 -9.78
N THR A 104 37.17 33.40 -8.75
CA THR A 104 37.74 34.40 -7.84
C THR A 104 38.76 35.31 -8.52
N SER A 105 39.56 34.77 -9.44
CA SER A 105 40.51 35.58 -10.23
C SER A 105 39.81 36.57 -11.16
N LEU A 106 38.67 36.19 -11.75
CA LEU A 106 37.83 37.13 -12.52
C LEU A 106 37.18 38.21 -11.64
N GLN A 107 36.84 37.88 -10.40
CA GLN A 107 36.18 38.80 -9.48
C GLN A 107 37.15 39.74 -8.75
N SER A 108 38.45 39.45 -8.80
CA SER A 108 39.52 40.23 -8.15
C SER A 108 40.20 41.24 -9.09
N GLY A 109 39.81 41.28 -10.37
CA GLY A 109 40.27 42.25 -11.38
C GLY A 109 39.23 43.32 -11.68
#